data_AF-A0A7S0NQR7-F1
#
_entry.id   AF-A0A7S0NQR7-F1
#
_cell.length_a   1.000
_cell.length_b   1.000
_cell.length_c   1.000
_cell.angle_alpha   90.00
_cell.angle_beta   90.00
_cell.angle_gamma   90.00
#
_symmetry.space_group_name_H-M   'P 1'
#
loop_
_entity.id
_entity.type
_entity.pdbx_description
1 polymer ?
#
loop_
_entity_poly.entity_id
_entity_poly.type
_entity_poly.pdbx_seq_one_letter_code
_entity_poly.pdbx_strand_id
1 'polypeptide(L)'
;TDMSNMFSDAGSFNGDLSSWHVEKVTDMSNMFYYAVNFNGDLSSWHVAEVRDMFKMFGYAVNFNGDLSSWDVGKVTGMSQMFSSCSSFDGDLSSWDVGKVT
;
A
#
# COMPACT_ATOMS: atom_id res chain seq x y z
N THR A 1 -2.33 -6.30 13.63
CA THR A 1 -1.66 -5.06 14.08
C THR A 1 -2.05 -3.93 13.15
N ASP A 2 -2.15 -2.71 13.67
CA ASP A 2 -2.66 -1.54 12.93
C ASP A 2 -1.49 -0.64 12.48
N MET A 3 -1.43 -0.32 11.19
CA MET A 3 -0.53 0.69 10.60
C MET A 3 -1.32 1.75 9.81
N SER A 4 -2.63 1.84 10.04
CA SER A 4 -3.49 2.79 9.36
C SER A 4 -3.02 4.22 9.60
N ASN A 5 -3.12 5.05 8.55
CA ASN A 5 -2.81 6.48 8.56
C ASN A 5 -1.36 6.88 8.97
N MET A 6 -0.43 5.93 9.13
CA MET A 6 0.89 6.21 9.73
C MET A 6 1.69 7.32 9.04
N PHE A 7 1.60 7.40 7.71
CA PHE A 7 2.20 8.46 6.89
C PHE A 7 1.15 9.22 6.08
N SER A 8 -0.11 9.24 6.54
CA SER A 8 -1.15 10.05 5.91
C SER A 8 -0.75 11.53 5.95
N ASP A 9 -0.94 12.22 4.84
CA ASP A 9 -0.62 13.64 4.64
C ASP A 9 0.86 13.98 4.83
N ALA A 10 1.73 12.99 4.93
CA ALA A 10 3.18 13.16 5.03
C ALA A 10 3.76 13.47 3.64
N GLY A 11 3.38 14.60 3.06
CA GLY A 11 3.70 14.95 1.67
C GLY A 11 5.19 14.99 1.34
N SER A 12 6.07 15.20 2.32
CA SER A 12 7.53 15.17 2.17
C SER A 12 8.18 13.83 2.52
N PHE A 13 7.41 12.84 2.97
CA PHE A 13 7.96 11.55 3.39
C PHE A 13 8.42 10.73 2.17
N ASN A 14 9.66 10.25 2.23
CA ASN A 14 10.23 9.28 1.30
C ASN A 14 11.35 8.49 1.99
N GLY A 15 11.08 8.03 3.22
CA GLY A 15 12.05 7.28 4.02
C GLY A 15 12.20 5.85 3.53
N ASP A 16 13.36 5.24 3.82
CA ASP A 16 13.60 3.82 3.59
C ASP A 16 12.78 2.97 4.57
N LEU A 17 11.98 2.05 4.03
CA LEU A 17 11.11 1.13 4.76
C LEU A 17 11.47 -0.35 4.52
N SER A 18 12.56 -0.62 3.81
CA SER A 18 12.95 -1.98 3.39
C SER A 18 13.21 -2.94 4.54
N SER A 19 13.54 -2.41 5.73
CA SER A 19 13.82 -3.17 6.96
C SER A 19 12.58 -3.42 7.84
N TRP A 20 11.40 -2.94 7.46
CA TRP A 20 10.21 -3.04 8.28
C TRP A 20 9.62 -4.44 8.26
N HIS A 21 9.30 -4.96 9.45
CA HIS A 21 8.61 -6.25 9.59
C HIS A 21 7.10 -6.02 9.70
N VAL A 22 6.37 -6.31 8.62
CA VAL A 22 4.91 -6.06 8.52
C VAL A 22 4.05 -7.33 8.55
N GLU A 23 4.65 -8.51 8.77
CA GLU A 23 4.04 -9.84 8.73
C GLU A 23 2.72 -10.00 9.53
N LYS A 24 2.55 -9.21 10.59
CA LYS A 24 1.42 -9.30 11.53
C LYS A 24 0.42 -8.14 11.40
N VAL A 25 0.64 -7.26 10.43
CA VAL A 25 -0.22 -6.12 10.16
C VAL A 25 -1.50 -6.61 9.51
N THR A 26 -2.61 -6.08 9.99
CA THR A 26 -3.97 -6.44 9.56
C THR A 26 -4.70 -5.26 8.93
N ASP A 27 -4.26 -4.04 9.19
CA ASP A 27 -4.83 -2.80 8.66
C ASP A 27 -3.69 -1.87 8.18
N MET A 28 -3.71 -1.53 6.89
CA MET A 28 -2.81 -0.56 6.25
C MET A 28 -3.60 0.57 5.57
N SER A 29 -4.86 0.77 5.97
CA SER A 29 -5.73 1.78 5.38
C SER A 29 -5.13 3.19 5.52
N ASN A 30 -5.16 3.95 4.42
CA ASN A 30 -4.63 5.31 4.31
C ASN A 30 -3.15 5.46 4.70
N MET A 31 -2.35 4.38 4.78
CA MET A 31 -0.98 4.44 5.32
C MET A 31 -0.10 5.50 4.63
N PHE A 32 -0.23 5.65 3.31
CA PHE A 32 0.47 6.66 2.49
C PHE A 32 -0.49 7.61 1.77
N TYR A 33 -1.70 7.78 2.30
CA TYR A 33 -2.68 8.70 1.72
C TYR A 33 -2.14 10.13 1.68
N TYR A 34 -2.19 10.81 0.54
CA TYR A 34 -1.56 12.13 0.34
C TYR A 34 -0.04 12.21 0.62
N ALA A 35 0.67 11.09 0.67
CA ALA A 35 2.14 11.08 0.73
C ALA A 35 2.74 11.34 -0.67
N VAL A 36 2.55 12.56 -1.17
CA VAL A 36 2.82 12.95 -2.58
C VAL A 36 4.21 12.55 -3.08
N ASN A 37 5.24 12.69 -2.24
CA ASN A 37 6.63 12.39 -2.62
C ASN A 37 7.08 10.96 -2.30
N PHE A 38 6.23 10.11 -1.73
CA PHE A 38 6.61 8.76 -1.36
C PHE A 38 6.81 7.89 -2.61
N ASN A 39 7.98 7.26 -2.70
CA ASN A 39 8.32 6.26 -3.72
C ASN A 39 9.32 5.23 -3.16
N GLY A 40 9.11 4.81 -1.91
CA GLY A 40 9.95 3.83 -1.24
C GLY A 40 9.76 2.43 -1.82
N ASP A 41 10.81 1.62 -1.75
CA ASP A 41 10.75 0.20 -2.10
C ASP A 41 9.97 -0.58 -1.03
N LEU A 42 8.91 -1.27 -1.47
CA LEU A 42 8.03 -2.09 -0.64
C LEU A 42 8.01 -3.56 -1.11
N SER A 43 8.90 -3.93 -2.04
CA SER A 43 8.92 -5.27 -2.66
C SER A 43 9.20 -6.40 -1.65
N SER A 44 9.87 -6.07 -0.54
CA SER A 44 10.18 -6.99 0.57
C SER A 44 9.06 -7.16 1.59
N TRP A 45 7.96 -6.41 1.49
CA TRP A 45 6.89 -6.46 2.46
C TRP A 45 6.01 -7.70 2.29
N HIS A 46 5.86 -8.46 3.38
CA HIS A 46 4.96 -9.61 3.44
C HIS A 46 3.60 -9.20 4.04
N VAL A 47 2.60 -9.03 3.16
CA VAL A 47 1.28 -8.46 3.51
C VAL A 47 0.15 -9.49 3.64
N ALA A 48 0.47 -10.78 3.73
CA ALA A 48 -0.49 -11.88 3.68
C ALA A 48 -1.53 -11.92 4.84
N GLU A 49 -1.37 -11.11 5.89
CA GLU A 49 -2.33 -10.98 6.99
C GLU A 49 -3.21 -9.72 6.89
N VAL A 50 -2.92 -8.82 5.95
CA VAL A 50 -3.65 -7.56 5.77
C VAL A 50 -5.09 -7.83 5.30
N ARG A 51 -6.04 -7.12 5.91
CA ARG A 51 -7.47 -7.18 5.60
C ARG A 51 -7.99 -5.90 4.96
N ASP A 52 -7.36 -4.77 5.28
CA ASP A 52 -7.77 -3.46 4.77
C ASP A 52 -6.57 -2.68 4.21
N MET A 53 -6.72 -2.24 2.95
CA MET A 53 -5.82 -1.40 2.18
C MET A 53 -6.57 -0.17 1.59
N PHE A 54 -7.71 0.19 2.17
CA PHE A 54 -8.51 1.34 1.75
C PHE A 54 -7.64 2.59 1.61
N LYS A 55 -7.63 3.20 0.42
CA LYS A 55 -6.84 4.42 0.11
C LYS A 55 -5.34 4.37 0.43
N MET A 56 -4.73 3.19 0.55
CA MET A 56 -3.34 3.06 1.03
C MET A 56 -2.35 3.98 0.27
N PHE A 57 -2.48 4.10 -1.05
CA PHE A 57 -1.67 4.98 -1.91
C PHE A 57 -2.49 6.09 -2.58
N GLY A 58 -3.68 6.41 -2.05
CA GLY A 58 -4.53 7.46 -2.60
C GLY A 58 -3.80 8.80 -2.57
N TYR A 59 -3.71 9.49 -3.70
CA TYR A 59 -2.96 10.75 -3.88
C TYR A 59 -1.44 10.66 -3.59
N ALA A 60 -0.86 9.46 -3.52
CA ALA A 60 0.59 9.27 -3.52
C ALA A 60 1.14 9.43 -4.95
N VAL A 61 1.09 10.66 -5.48
CA VAL A 61 1.28 10.99 -6.90
C VAL A 61 2.52 10.34 -7.53
N ASN A 62 3.64 10.32 -6.81
CA ASN A 62 4.94 9.86 -7.32
C ASN A 62 5.22 8.36 -7.06
N PHE A 63 4.32 7.65 -6.37
CA PHE A 63 4.54 6.25 -6.03
C PHE A 63 4.46 5.36 -7.29
N ASN A 64 5.52 4.58 -7.52
CA ASN A 64 5.58 3.55 -8.56
C ASN A 64 6.41 2.33 -8.12
N GLY A 65 6.26 1.92 -6.85
CA GLY A 65 6.95 0.75 -6.32
C GLY A 65 6.40 -0.56 -6.91
N ASP A 66 7.27 -1.56 -7.03
CA ASP A 66 6.86 -2.92 -7.41
C ASP A 66 6.09 -3.58 -6.27
N LEU A 67 4.85 -3.99 -6.55
CA LEU A 67 3.94 -4.66 -5.62
C LEU A 67 3.52 -6.06 -6.13
N SER A 68 4.14 -6.56 -7.20
CA SER A 68 3.75 -7.80 -7.87
C SER A 68 3.88 -9.04 -7.00
N SER A 69 4.74 -8.99 -5.96
CA SER A 69 4.99 -10.05 -4.99
C SER A 69 3.98 -10.11 -3.83
N TRP A 70 3.11 -9.10 -3.68
CA TRP A 70 2.20 -9.01 -2.55
C TRP A 70 1.08 -10.07 -2.61
N ASP A 71 0.94 -10.85 -1.55
CA ASP A 71 -0.22 -11.71 -1.33
C ASP A 71 -1.37 -10.90 -0.70
N VAL A 72 -2.32 -10.49 -1.55
CA VAL A 72 -3.51 -9.72 -1.15
C VAL A 72 -4.76 -10.60 -0.96
N GLY A 73 -4.63 -11.93 -0.96
CA GLY A 73 -5.77 -12.86 -0.98
C GLY A 73 -6.66 -12.86 0.28
N LYS A 74 -6.31 -12.08 1.31
CA LYS A 74 -7.15 -11.85 2.51
C LYS A 74 -7.74 -10.44 2.59
N VAL A 75 -7.37 -9.55 1.67
CA VAL A 75 -7.86 -8.17 1.66
C VAL A 75 -9.34 -8.15 1.27
N THR A 76 -10.13 -7.46 2.07
CA THR A 76 -11.56 -7.21 1.81
C THR A 76 -11.83 -5.76 1.45
N GLY A 77 -11.05 -4.82 2.01
CA GLY A 77 -11.14 -3.38 1.70
C GLY A 77 -10.00 -2.92 0.80
N MET A 78 -10.30 -2.53 -0.44
CA MET A 78 -9.30 -2.00 -1.40
C MET A 78 -9.80 -0.76 -2.16
N SER A 79 -10.93 -0.19 -1.72
CA SER A 79 -11.52 0.97 -2.39
C SER A 79 -10.54 2.15 -2.41
N GLN A 80 -10.43 2.78 -3.59
CA GLN A 80 -9.58 3.94 -3.84
C GLN A 80 -8.08 3.75 -3.55
N MET A 81 -7.57 2.51 -3.47
CA MET A 81 -6.17 2.20 -3.12
C MET A 81 -5.15 3.03 -3.91
N PHE A 82 -5.36 3.20 -5.22
CA PHE A 82 -4.48 3.97 -6.13
C PHE A 82 -5.16 5.22 -6.72
N SER A 83 -6.23 5.73 -6.08
CA SER A 83 -6.93 6.91 -6.59
C SER A 83 -5.98 8.10 -6.68
N SER A 84 -5.83 8.72 -7.85
CA SER A 84 -4.89 9.82 -8.09
C SER A 84 -3.40 9.49 -7.83
N CYS A 85 -3.03 8.21 -7.81
CA CYS A 85 -1.63 7.74 -7.79
C CYS A 85 -1.08 7.70 -9.23
N SER A 86 -0.86 8.87 -9.82
CA SER A 86 -0.68 9.00 -11.29
C SER A 86 0.55 8.33 -11.87
N SER A 87 1.62 8.16 -11.09
CA SER A 87 2.84 7.51 -11.55
C SER A 87 2.77 5.98 -11.53
N PHE A 88 1.76 5.39 -10.89
CA PHE A 88 1.71 3.95 -10.72
C PHE A 88 1.33 3.24 -12.02
N ASP A 89 2.23 2.35 -12.48
CA ASP A 89 2.04 1.50 -13.67
C ASP A 89 2.39 0.02 -13.43
N GLY A 90 2.51 -0.39 -12.16
CA GLY A 90 2.91 -1.74 -11.76
C GLY A 90 1.96 -2.84 -12.25
N ASP A 91 2.55 -3.98 -12.62
CA ASP A 91 1.79 -5.19 -12.99
C ASP A 91 1.20 -5.86 -11.74
N LEU A 92 -0.14 -5.89 -11.67
CA LEU A 92 -0.91 -6.50 -10.60
C LEU A 92 -1.70 -7.74 -11.07
N SER A 93 -1.36 -8.29 -12.23
CA SER A 93 -2.09 -9.43 -12.82
C SER A 93 -2.07 -10.70 -11.97
N SER A 94 -1.12 -10.81 -11.02
CA SER A 94 -1.00 -11.91 -10.07
C SER A 94 -1.93 -11.80 -8.85
N TRP A 95 -2.52 -10.62 -8.60
CA TRP A 95 -3.29 -10.37 -7.39
C TRP A 95 -4.63 -11.11 -7.40
N ASP A 96 -4.87 -11.95 -6.38
CA ASP A 96 -6.19 -12.51 -6.11
C ASP A 96 -7.05 -11.50 -5.34
N VAL A 97 -7.88 -10.76 -6.07
CA VAL A 97 -8.83 -9.78 -5.52
C VAL A 97 -10.23 -10.37 -5.26
N GLY A 98 -10.39 -11.70 -5.26
CA GLY A 98 -11.69 -12.36 -5.14
C GLY A 98 -12.46 -12.11 -3.84
N LYS A 99 -11.80 -11.57 -2.81
CA LYS A 99 -12.42 -11.21 -1.52
C LYS A 99 -12.70 -9.72 -1.35
N VAL A 100 -12.30 -8.88 -2.31
CA VAL A 100 -12.58 -7.44 -2.25
C VAL A 100 -14.08 -7.20 -2.42
N THR A 101 -14.67 -6.37 -1.55
CA THR A 101 -16.11 -6.04 -1.53
C THR A 101 -16.39 -4.56 -1.70
#